data_AF-A0A520HVH3-F1
#
_entry.id   AF-A0A520HVH3-F1
#
_cell.length_a   1.000
_cell.length_b   1.000
_cell.length_c   1.000
_cell.angle_alpha   90.00
_cell.angle_beta   90.00
_cell.angle_gamma   90.00
#
_symmetry.space_group_name_H-M   'P 1'
#
loop_
_entity.id
_entity.type
_entity.pdbx_description
1 polymer ?
#
loop_
_entity_poly.entity_id
_entity_poly.type
_entity_poly.pdbx_seq_one_letter_code
_entity_poly.pdbx_strand_id
1 'polypeptide(L)'
;MVDRSVTHPILPVMQTTTDLDRALGFTIPARHARGRVVRLGPTLDSILSAHAYPPAIEALLAEALTLCALMGATLKDEAGQLTMQTRTEAGVVQLLVCDYRGGELRGYIDYDADRLAEAPAQPSLFALFGQGYLAITFDLATT
;
A
#
# COMPACT_ATOMS: atom_id res chain seq x y z
N MET A 1 19.25 55.01 -24.95
CA MET A 1 18.09 54.18 -25.33
C MET A 1 18.20 52.92 -24.50
N VAL A 2 17.42 52.86 -23.41
CA VAL A 2 17.55 51.87 -22.33
C VAL A 2 16.72 50.64 -22.70
N ASP A 3 17.37 49.51 -22.93
CA ASP A 3 16.70 48.21 -22.98
C ASP A 3 16.61 47.67 -21.54
N ARG A 4 15.39 47.63 -21.00
CA ARG A 4 15.08 47.11 -19.67
C ARG A 4 14.77 45.63 -19.81
N SER A 5 15.79 44.78 -19.63
CA SER A 5 15.61 43.35 -19.43
C SER A 5 14.77 43.10 -18.17
N VAL A 6 13.53 42.64 -18.37
CA VAL A 6 12.59 42.32 -17.29
C VAL A 6 12.93 40.95 -16.72
N THR A 7 13.81 40.90 -15.73
CA THR A 7 14.06 39.69 -14.94
C THR A 7 12.84 39.44 -14.03
N HIS A 8 11.98 38.50 -14.41
CA HIS A 8 10.92 38.03 -13.53
C HIS A 8 11.54 37.17 -12.42
N PRO A 9 11.30 37.46 -11.13
CA PRO A 9 11.72 36.57 -10.06
C PRO A 9 10.90 35.27 -10.13
N ILE A 10 11.59 34.16 -10.37
CA ILE A 10 11.05 32.82 -10.14
C ILE A 10 10.82 32.66 -8.63
N LEU A 11 9.56 32.75 -8.20
CA LEU A 11 9.18 32.41 -6.84
C LEU A 11 9.49 30.93 -6.61
N PRO A 12 10.10 30.55 -5.47
CA PRO A 12 10.26 29.15 -5.13
C PRO A 12 8.88 28.51 -5.06
N VAL A 13 8.67 27.42 -5.82
CA VAL A 13 7.50 26.57 -5.67
C VAL A 13 7.55 26.02 -4.24
N MET A 14 6.72 26.57 -3.36
CA MET A 14 6.49 25.97 -2.05
C MET A 14 5.85 24.62 -2.30
N GLN A 15 6.64 23.54 -2.18
CA GLN A 15 6.09 22.20 -2.12
C GLN A 15 5.32 22.10 -0.81
N THR A 16 4.02 22.38 -0.85
CA THR A 16 3.11 21.98 0.21
C THR A 16 3.14 20.46 0.21
N THR A 17 3.96 19.85 1.06
CA THR A 17 3.88 18.43 1.32
C THR A 17 2.52 18.22 1.94
N THR A 18 1.54 17.91 1.10
CA THR A 18 0.19 17.65 1.58
C THR A 18 0.31 16.38 2.38
N ASP A 19 0.06 16.50 3.67
CA ASP A 19 0.15 15.41 4.62
C ASP A 19 -1.04 14.46 4.40
N LEU A 20 -0.87 13.58 3.41
CA LEU A 20 -1.92 12.72 2.87
C LEU A 20 -1.88 11.31 3.47
N ASP A 21 -0.71 10.83 3.89
CA ASP A 21 -0.51 9.50 4.45
C ASP A 21 -0.89 9.48 5.93
N ARG A 22 -2.08 8.96 6.26
CA ARG A 22 -2.63 9.02 7.62
C ARG A 22 -3.39 7.77 8.01
N ALA A 23 -3.16 7.28 9.23
CA ALA A 23 -3.97 6.27 9.90
C ALA A 23 -4.64 6.87 11.14
N LEU A 24 -5.97 6.91 11.15
CA LEU A 24 -6.76 7.51 12.23
C LEU A 24 -7.66 6.46 12.87
N GLY A 25 -7.56 6.31 14.19
CA GLY A 25 -8.50 5.52 14.98
C GLY A 25 -9.73 6.33 15.38
N PHE A 26 -10.89 5.69 15.40
CA PHE A 26 -12.12 6.27 15.93
C PHE A 26 -12.89 5.26 16.78
N THR A 27 -13.82 5.75 17.59
CA THR A 27 -14.70 4.92 18.41
C THR A 27 -16.14 5.35 18.23
N ILE A 28 -17.07 4.39 18.31
CA ILE A 28 -18.52 4.62 18.34
C ILE A 28 -19.02 4.09 19.69
N PRO A 29 -19.00 4.92 20.76
CA PRO A 29 -19.29 4.45 22.12
C PRO A 29 -20.65 3.78 22.24
N ALA A 30 -21.68 4.33 21.60
CA ALA A 30 -23.05 3.80 21.59
C ALA A 30 -23.18 2.39 20.96
N ARG A 31 -22.17 1.92 20.24
CA ARG A 31 -22.13 0.59 19.59
C ARG A 31 -21.02 -0.31 20.15
N HIS A 32 -20.28 0.14 21.17
CA HIS A 32 -19.06 -0.52 21.65
C HIS A 32 -18.07 -0.88 20.53
N ALA A 33 -18.05 -0.08 19.46
CA ALA A 33 -17.26 -0.34 18.27
C ALA A 33 -16.04 0.57 18.20
N ARG A 34 -14.94 0.06 17.66
CA ARG A 34 -13.73 0.80 17.31
C ARG A 34 -13.47 0.59 15.83
N GLY A 35 -12.97 1.61 15.16
CA GLY A 35 -12.61 1.53 13.76
C GLY A 35 -11.34 2.31 13.45
N ARG A 36 -10.87 2.15 12.23
CA ARG A 36 -9.75 2.91 11.67
C ARG A 36 -10.08 3.36 10.26
N VAL A 37 -9.51 4.49 9.87
CA VAL A 37 -9.47 4.98 8.49
C VAL A 37 -8.02 5.17 8.14
N VAL A 38 -7.61 4.65 6.99
CA VAL A 38 -6.27 4.86 6.43
C VAL A 38 -6.42 5.58 5.10
N ARG A 39 -5.58 6.58 4.86
CA ARG A 39 -5.32 7.17 3.56
C ARG A 39 -3.84 6.96 3.25
N LEU A 40 -3.57 6.41 2.07
CA LEU A 40 -2.23 6.32 1.49
C LEU A 40 -2.23 7.18 0.22
N GLY A 41 -1.35 8.17 0.16
CA GLY A 41 -1.06 9.00 -1.01
C GLY A 41 0.40 8.78 -1.42
N PRO A 42 1.34 9.69 -1.09
CA PRO A 42 2.74 9.58 -1.54
C PRO A 42 3.41 8.24 -1.21
N THR A 43 3.08 7.63 -0.08
CA THR A 43 3.61 6.31 0.30
C THR A 43 3.18 5.22 -0.69
N LEU A 44 1.90 5.19 -1.08
CA LEU A 44 1.41 4.23 -2.06
C LEU A 44 2.01 4.47 -3.44
N ASP A 45 2.05 5.73 -3.88
CA ASP A 45 2.64 6.13 -5.16
C ASP A 45 4.11 5.68 -5.24
N SER A 46 4.87 5.88 -4.15
CA SER A 46 6.28 5.49 -4.08
C SER A 46 6.47 3.98 -4.22
N ILE A 47 5.66 3.17 -3.53
CA ILE A 47 5.74 1.70 -3.60
C ILE A 47 5.37 1.20 -5.00
N LEU A 48 4.27 1.70 -5.56
CA LEU A 48 3.80 1.28 -6.89
C LEU A 48 4.75 1.71 -8.01
N SER A 49 5.41 2.87 -7.88
CA SER A 49 6.34 3.38 -8.90
C SER A 49 7.61 2.52 -9.08
N ALA A 50 7.90 1.61 -8.15
CA ALA A 50 9.06 0.72 -8.23
C ALA A 50 8.96 -0.27 -9.41
N HIS A 51 7.74 -0.60 -9.85
CA HIS A 51 7.49 -1.54 -10.95
C HIS A 51 6.32 -1.06 -11.83
N ALA A 52 6.40 -1.31 -13.13
CA ALA A 52 5.30 -1.01 -14.06
C ALA A 52 4.22 -2.11 -14.00
N TYR A 53 3.47 -2.16 -12.90
CA TYR A 53 2.42 -3.16 -12.70
C TYR A 53 1.23 -2.91 -13.66
N PRO A 54 0.66 -3.97 -14.25
CA PRO A 54 -0.62 -3.87 -14.95
C PRO A 54 -1.74 -3.46 -13.98
N PRO A 55 -2.81 -2.78 -14.44
CA PRO A 55 -3.82 -2.20 -13.56
C PRO A 55 -4.44 -3.16 -12.52
N ALA A 56 -4.66 -4.43 -12.88
CA ALA A 56 -5.21 -5.42 -11.95
C ALA A 56 -4.23 -5.78 -10.81
N ILE A 57 -2.94 -5.83 -11.12
CA ILE A 57 -1.85 -6.14 -10.17
C ILE A 57 -1.58 -4.93 -9.27
N GLU A 58 -1.59 -3.72 -9.86
CA GLU A 58 -1.45 -2.45 -9.15
C GLU A 58 -2.58 -2.26 -8.12
N ALA A 59 -3.84 -2.46 -8.54
CA ALA A 59 -5.00 -2.36 -7.67
C ALA A 59 -4.93 -3.36 -6.51
N LEU A 60 -4.56 -4.61 -6.80
CA LEU A 60 -4.43 -5.64 -5.78
C LEU A 60 -3.35 -5.31 -4.75
N LEU A 61 -2.18 -4.82 -5.19
CA LEU A 61 -1.11 -4.42 -4.27
C LEU A 61 -1.54 -3.21 -3.43
N ALA A 62 -2.26 -2.25 -4.01
CA ALA A 62 -2.79 -1.10 -3.29
C ALA A 62 -3.79 -1.49 -2.19
N GLU A 63 -4.72 -2.41 -2.50
CA GLU A 63 -5.66 -2.96 -1.53
C GLU A 63 -4.90 -3.69 -0.39
N ALA A 64 -3.91 -4.51 -0.74
CA ALA A 64 -3.12 -5.24 0.23
C ALA A 64 -2.32 -4.32 1.16
N LEU A 65 -1.68 -3.28 0.62
CA LEU A 65 -0.98 -2.26 1.41
C LEU A 65 -1.93 -1.52 2.36
N THR A 66 -3.14 -1.21 1.88
CA THR A 66 -4.17 -0.56 2.70
C THR A 66 -4.61 -1.45 3.87
N LEU A 67 -4.82 -2.74 3.63
CA LEU A 67 -5.13 -3.72 4.68
C LEU A 67 -3.97 -3.87 5.67
N CYS A 68 -2.73 -3.97 5.15
CA CYS A 68 -1.52 -4.03 5.96
C CYS A 68 -1.42 -2.81 6.89
N ALA A 69 -1.64 -1.60 6.36
CA ALA A 69 -1.63 -0.36 7.13
C ALA A 69 -2.74 -0.31 8.20
N LEU A 70 -3.95 -0.75 7.87
CA LEU A 70 -5.08 -0.80 8.80
C LEU A 70 -4.79 -1.72 9.99
N MET A 71 -4.18 -2.88 9.72
CA MET A 71 -3.78 -3.84 10.76
C MET A 71 -2.53 -3.38 11.52
N GLY A 72 -1.52 -2.87 10.82
CA GLY A 72 -0.27 -2.39 11.38
C GLY A 72 -0.46 -1.20 12.34
N ALA A 73 -1.36 -0.27 12.01
CA ALA A 73 -1.76 0.82 12.90
C ALA A 73 -2.49 0.36 14.17
N THR A 74 -2.64 -0.95 14.38
CA THR A 74 -3.13 -1.53 15.64
C THR A 74 -2.04 -1.97 16.60
N LEU A 75 -0.80 -2.08 16.12
CA LEU A 75 0.35 -2.41 16.95
C LEU A 75 0.59 -1.32 17.99
N LYS A 76 0.89 -1.75 19.22
CA LYS A 76 1.15 -0.85 20.34
C LYS A 76 2.61 -0.41 20.42
N ASP A 77 3.51 -1.25 19.90
CA ASP A 77 4.95 -1.04 19.92
C ASP A 77 5.43 -0.66 18.52
N GLU A 78 6.22 0.40 18.43
CA GLU A 78 6.82 0.86 17.17
C GLU A 78 7.83 -0.13 16.60
N ALA A 79 8.47 -0.93 17.46
CA ALA A 79 9.38 -2.00 17.06
C ALA A 79 8.63 -3.24 16.53
N GLY A 80 7.34 -3.37 16.83
CA GLY A 80 6.50 -4.45 16.34
C GLY A 80 6.37 -4.42 14.81
N GLN A 81 6.39 -5.60 14.19
CA GLN A 81 6.29 -5.76 12.76
C GLN A 81 5.06 -6.61 12.41
N LEU A 82 4.37 -6.22 11.34
CA LEU A 82 3.35 -7.02 10.70
C LEU A 82 3.81 -7.37 9.29
N THR A 83 3.70 -8.64 8.93
CA THR A 83 3.91 -9.13 7.56
C THR A 83 2.64 -9.82 7.10
N MET A 84 2.06 -9.34 6.01
CA MET A 84 0.99 -10.02 5.29
C MET A 84 1.57 -10.63 4.02
N GLN A 85 1.43 -11.95 3.88
CA GLN A 85 2.01 -12.69 2.77
C GLN A 85 1.00 -13.67 2.16
N THR A 86 0.91 -13.68 0.84
CA THR A 86 0.17 -14.69 0.09
C THR A 86 1.12 -15.47 -0.81
N ARG A 87 0.95 -16.78 -0.89
CA ARG A 87 1.65 -17.64 -1.85
C ARG A 87 0.67 -18.60 -2.49
N THR A 88 0.82 -18.79 -3.79
CA THR A 88 -0.04 -19.67 -4.58
C THR A 88 0.80 -20.71 -5.32
N GLU A 89 0.17 -21.82 -5.67
CA GLU A 89 0.82 -22.89 -6.44
C GLU A 89 0.70 -22.64 -7.94
N ALA A 90 -0.46 -22.17 -8.38
CA ALA A 90 -0.80 -22.02 -9.79
C ALA A 90 -1.64 -20.76 -10.11
N GLY A 91 -1.65 -19.76 -9.21
CA GLY A 91 -2.30 -18.49 -9.48
C GLY A 91 -1.55 -17.64 -10.51
N VAL A 92 -2.18 -16.55 -10.93
CA VAL A 92 -1.51 -15.43 -11.61
C VAL A 92 -0.52 -14.80 -10.64
N VAL A 93 -0.94 -14.55 -9.41
CA VAL A 93 -0.09 -14.00 -8.34
C VAL A 93 0.67 -15.14 -7.68
N GLN A 94 1.99 -15.18 -7.82
CA GLN A 94 2.83 -16.22 -7.24
C GLN A 94 3.21 -15.90 -5.80
N LEU A 95 3.49 -14.62 -5.52
CA LEU A 95 3.85 -14.09 -4.21
C LEU A 95 3.28 -12.68 -4.06
N LEU A 96 2.65 -12.40 -2.92
CA LEU A 96 2.35 -11.04 -2.48
C LEU A 96 2.92 -10.89 -1.07
N VAL A 97 3.66 -9.83 -0.80
CA VAL A 97 4.14 -9.50 0.54
C VAL A 97 3.87 -8.03 0.82
N CYS A 98 3.34 -7.73 1.99
CA CYS A 98 3.23 -6.37 2.53
C CYS A 98 3.74 -6.36 3.97
N ASP A 99 4.67 -5.46 4.26
CA ASP A 99 5.24 -5.27 5.59
C ASP A 99 4.82 -3.92 6.16
N TYR A 100 4.58 -3.89 7.47
CA TYR A 100 4.39 -2.68 8.25
C TYR A 100 5.30 -2.69 9.48
N ARG A 101 5.98 -1.57 9.74
CA ARG A 101 6.75 -1.37 10.98
C ARG A 101 6.83 0.12 11.32
N GLY A 102 6.45 0.50 12.53
CA GLY A 102 6.61 1.89 13.01
C GLY A 102 5.95 2.98 12.13
N GLY A 103 4.91 2.63 11.35
CA GLY A 103 4.28 3.54 10.40
C GLY A 103 4.83 3.49 8.97
N GLU A 104 5.95 2.80 8.75
CA GLU A 104 6.47 2.53 7.41
C GLU A 104 5.78 1.33 6.77
N LEU A 105 5.58 1.40 5.45
CA LEU A 105 5.01 0.34 4.63
C LEU A 105 5.97 -0.09 3.53
N ARG A 106 5.97 -1.38 3.23
CA ARG A 106 6.62 -1.95 2.05
C ARG A 106 5.69 -2.97 1.41
N GLY A 107 5.75 -3.09 0.10
CA GLY A 107 4.91 -4.03 -0.64
C GLY A 107 5.63 -4.54 -1.88
N TYR A 108 5.37 -5.79 -2.22
CA TYR A 108 5.86 -6.42 -3.43
C TYR A 108 4.86 -7.47 -3.90
N ILE A 109 4.69 -7.56 -5.21
CA ILE A 109 3.89 -8.62 -5.83
C ILE A 109 4.65 -9.20 -7.02
N ASP A 110 4.75 -10.53 -7.03
CA ASP A 110 5.26 -11.35 -8.11
C ASP A 110 4.10 -12.03 -8.81
N TYR A 111 4.09 -11.98 -10.13
CA TYR A 111 2.99 -12.49 -10.93
C TYR A 111 3.47 -13.06 -12.27
N ASP A 112 2.70 -14.00 -12.79
CA ASP A 112 2.87 -14.59 -14.11
C ASP A 112 2.14 -13.73 -15.16
N ALA A 113 2.93 -13.06 -16.01
CA ALA A 113 2.40 -12.14 -17.03
C ALA A 113 1.61 -12.86 -18.13
N ASP A 114 2.01 -14.09 -18.49
CA ASP A 114 1.33 -14.87 -19.53
C ASP A 114 -0.05 -15.32 -19.03
N ARG A 115 -0.11 -15.82 -17.79
CA ARG A 115 -1.39 -16.16 -17.15
C ARG A 115 -2.29 -14.94 -16.92
N LEU A 116 -1.70 -13.78 -16.60
CA LEU A 116 -2.47 -12.55 -16.49
C LEU A 116 -3.07 -12.14 -17.84
N ALA A 117 -2.34 -12.34 -18.95
CA ALA A 117 -2.83 -12.03 -20.29
C ALA A 117 -4.01 -12.93 -20.72
N GLU A 118 -4.08 -14.15 -20.19
CA GLU A 118 -5.20 -15.08 -20.38
C GLU A 118 -6.38 -14.79 -19.43
N ALA A 119 -6.17 -14.02 -18.37
CA ALA A 119 -7.20 -13.69 -17.40
C ALA A 119 -8.22 -12.68 -17.96
N PRO A 120 -9.46 -12.65 -17.43
CA PRO A 120 -10.42 -11.59 -17.75
C PRO A 120 -9.84 -10.21 -17.44
N ALA A 121 -10.25 -9.17 -18.18
CA ALA A 121 -9.77 -7.80 -17.97
C ALA A 121 -9.98 -7.28 -16.53
N GLN A 122 -11.01 -7.79 -15.85
CA GLN A 122 -11.26 -7.58 -14.43
C GLN A 122 -11.31 -8.95 -13.75
N PRO A 123 -10.14 -9.51 -13.39
CA PRO A 123 -10.08 -10.82 -12.78
C PRO A 123 -10.60 -10.75 -11.34
N SER A 124 -11.33 -11.79 -10.91
CA SER A 124 -11.70 -11.91 -9.50
C SER A 124 -10.48 -12.26 -8.65
N LEU A 125 -10.55 -12.05 -7.33
CA LEU A 125 -9.50 -12.46 -6.41
C LEU A 125 -9.19 -13.97 -6.55
N PHE A 126 -10.22 -14.79 -6.75
CA PHE A 126 -10.05 -16.22 -6.98
C PHE A 126 -9.34 -16.53 -8.31
N ALA A 127 -9.60 -15.75 -9.37
CA ALA A 127 -8.87 -15.89 -10.64
C ALA A 127 -7.39 -15.48 -10.52
N LEU A 128 -7.09 -14.46 -9.70
CA LEU A 128 -5.72 -14.00 -9.46
C LEU A 128 -4.90 -14.97 -8.61
N PHE A 129 -5.49 -15.52 -7.54
CA PHE A 129 -4.74 -16.34 -6.58
C PHE A 129 -4.91 -17.85 -6.77
N GLY A 130 -6.06 -18.33 -7.25
CA GLY A 130 -6.36 -19.75 -7.29
C GLY A 130 -6.26 -20.41 -5.90
N GLN A 131 -5.60 -21.56 -5.82
CA GLN A 131 -5.31 -22.24 -4.55
C GLN A 131 -4.00 -21.72 -3.95
N GLY A 132 -4.06 -21.40 -2.66
CA GLY A 132 -2.94 -20.86 -1.90
C GLY A 132 -3.33 -20.56 -0.47
N TYR A 133 -2.49 -19.79 0.21
CA TYR A 133 -2.76 -19.34 1.58
C TYR A 133 -2.40 -17.87 1.74
N LEU A 134 -3.14 -17.20 2.64
CA LEU A 134 -2.79 -15.91 3.19
C LEU A 134 -2.28 -16.13 4.62
N ALA A 135 -1.04 -15.73 4.87
CA ALA A 135 -0.44 -15.70 6.19
C ALA A 135 -0.33 -14.25 6.67
N ILE A 136 -0.69 -14.00 7.92
CA ILE A 136 -0.47 -12.72 8.59
C ILE A 136 0.35 -13.01 9.84
N THR A 137 1.57 -12.50 9.87
CA THR A 137 2.53 -12.71 10.95
C THR A 137 2.68 -11.42 11.74
N PHE A 138 2.62 -11.54 13.06
CA PHE A 138 2.88 -10.47 14.00
C PHE A 138 4.16 -10.80 14.77
N ASP A 139 5.23 -10.04 14.50
CA ASP A 139 6.44 -10.09 15.32
C ASP A 139 6.34 -8.97 16.36
N LEU A 140 6.05 -9.37 17.60
CA LEU A 140 5.80 -8.45 18.70
C LEU A 140 7.08 -8.33 19.52
N ALA A 141 7.55 -7.11 19.73
CA ALA A 141 8.65 -6.86 20.64
C ALA A 141 8.29 -7.36 22.05
N THR A 142 9.08 -8.29 22.58
CA THR A 142 8.91 -8.81 23.93
C THR A 142 9.27 -7.71 24.92
N THR A 143 8.30 -7.33 25.76
CA THR A 143 8.49 -6.39 26.89
C THR A 143 9.38 -6.99 27.97
#